data_AF-A0A258ZKY0-F1
#
_entry.id   AF-A0A258ZKY0-F1
#
_cell.length_a   1.000
_cell.length_b   1.000
_cell.length_c   1.000
_cell.angle_alpha   90.00
_cell.angle_beta   90.00
_cell.angle_gamma   90.00
#
_symmetry.space_group_name_H-M   'P 1'
#
loop_
_entity.id
_entity.type
_entity.pdbx_description
1 polymer ?
#
loop_
_entity_poly.entity_id
_entity_poly.type
_entity_poly.pdbx_seq_one_letter_code
_entity_poly.pdbx_strand_id
1 'polypeptide(L)' 'MSYKIDQAALDTLFLKARSQNGWTDQGVSEAELRALYDLAIYGPTSANTQP' A
#
# COMPACT_ATOMS: atom_id res chain seq x y z
N MET A 1 21.29 12.61 -3.48
CA MET A 1 21.37 11.36 -4.28
C MET A 1 19.95 10.91 -4.54
N SER A 2 19.53 10.80 -5.81
CA SER A 2 18.23 10.21 -6.16
C SER A 2 18.47 8.76 -6.53
N TYR A 3 17.88 7.83 -5.78
CA TYR A 3 17.92 6.41 -6.11
C TYR A 3 16.67 6.06 -6.89
N LYS A 4 16.86 5.53 -8.10
CA LYS A 4 15.76 5.03 -8.90
C LYS A 4 15.33 3.67 -8.32
N ILE A 5 14.07 3.56 -7.91
CA ILE A 5 13.47 2.29 -7.54
C ILE A 5 13.34 1.40 -8.78
N ASP A 6 13.37 0.08 -8.59
CA ASP A 6 13.33 -0.86 -9.70
C ASP A 6 11.98 -0.79 -10.45
N GLN A 7 11.98 -1.30 -11.69
CA GLN A 7 10.80 -1.23 -12.55
C GLN A 7 9.62 -2.03 -12.01
N ALA A 8 9.84 -3.13 -11.28
CA ALA A 8 8.76 -3.95 -10.74
C ALA A 8 8.04 -3.22 -9.59
N ALA A 9 8.79 -2.50 -8.75
CA ALA A 9 8.21 -1.61 -7.73
C ALA A 9 7.36 -0.50 -8.37
N LEU A 10 7.87 0.15 -9.43
CA LEU A 10 7.11 1.18 -10.17
C LEU A 10 5.83 0.63 -10.80
N ASP A 11 5.91 -0.56 -11.41
CA ASP A 11 4.76 -1.23 -11.99
C ASP A 11 3.71 -1.56 -10.93
N THR A 12 4.15 -2.10 -9.80
CA THR A 12 3.27 -2.55 -8.70
C THR A 12 2.54 -1.38 -8.06
N LEU A 13 3.25 -0.28 -7.78
CA LEU A 13 2.70 0.84 -7.02
C LEU A 13 1.95 1.85 -7.88
N PHE A 14 2.37 2.07 -9.14
CA PHE A 14 1.90 3.22 -9.92
C PHE A 14 1.41 2.87 -11.33
N LEU A 15 2.18 2.12 -12.11
CA LEU A 15 1.90 1.99 -13.55
C LEU A 15 0.80 0.95 -13.84
N LYS A 16 0.81 -0.15 -13.08
CA LYS A 16 -0.13 -1.28 -13.23
C LYS A 16 -1.11 -1.42 -12.07
N ALA A 17 -0.97 -0.66 -10.99
CA ALA A 17 -1.95 -0.60 -9.91
C ALA A 17 -3.34 -0.20 -10.44
N ARG A 18 -4.38 -0.97 -10.12
CA ARG A 18 -5.77 -0.71 -10.53
C ARG A 18 -6.73 -1.03 -9.40
N SER A 19 -7.82 -0.28 -9.31
CA SER A 19 -8.94 -0.59 -8.42
C SER A 19 -9.63 -1.87 -8.90
N GLN A 20 -9.74 -2.87 -8.02
CA GLN A 20 -10.43 -4.12 -8.31
C GLN A 20 -11.94 -3.92 -8.15
N ASN A 21 -12.72 -4.44 -9.10
CA ASN A 21 -14.19 -4.26 -9.13
C ASN A 21 -14.96 -5.34 -8.34
N GLY A 22 -14.26 -6.30 -7.72
CA GLY A 22 -14.89 -7.39 -6.99
C GLY A 22 -13.92 -8.10 -6.07
N TRP A 23 -14.48 -8.84 -5.12
CA TRP A 23 -13.75 -9.66 -4.16
C TRP A 23 -13.72 -11.11 -4.61
N THR A 24 -12.71 -11.84 -4.13
CA THR A 24 -12.64 -13.31 -4.25
C THR A 24 -12.95 -13.94 -2.89
N ASP A 25 -13.20 -15.24 -2.86
CA ASP A 25 -13.41 -15.98 -1.60
C ASP A 25 -12.09 -16.25 -0.84
N GLN A 26 -10.95 -15.79 -1.36
CA GLN A 26 -9.68 -15.95 -0.65
C GLN A 26 -9.59 -14.97 0.52
N GLY A 27 -9.47 -15.53 1.73
CA GLY A 27 -9.22 -14.75 2.93
C GLY A 27 -7.82 -14.13 2.93
N VAL A 28 -7.70 -12.97 3.57
CA VAL A 28 -6.42 -12.33 3.87
C VAL A 28 -6.03 -12.72 5.30
N SER A 29 -4.79 -13.17 5.49
CA SER A 29 -4.32 -13.57 6.82
C SER A 29 -4.18 -12.36 7.76
N GLU A 30 -4.25 -12.60 9.07
CA GLU A 30 -4.01 -11.54 10.06
C GLU A 30 -2.63 -10.90 9.91
N ALA A 31 -1.61 -11.71 9.58
CA ALA A 31 -0.25 -11.22 9.39
C ALA A 31 -0.16 -10.23 8.22
N GLU A 32 -0.83 -10.52 7.10
CA GLU A 32 -0.87 -9.61 5.94
C GLU A 32 -1.62 -8.31 6.27
N LEU A 33 -2.75 -8.40 6.99
CA LEU A 33 -3.49 -7.21 7.44
C LEU A 33 -2.64 -6.31 8.34
N ARG A 34 -1.90 -6.89 9.29
CA ARG A 34 -0.98 -6.14 10.16
C ARG A 34 0.14 -5.48 9.37
N ALA A 35 0.76 -6.19 8.45
CA ALA A 35 1.81 -5.64 7.59
C ALA A 35 1.32 -4.46 6.73
N LEU A 36 0.09 -4.54 6.20
CA LEU A 36 -0.53 -3.44 5.46
C LEU A 36 -0.82 -2.23 6.36
N TYR A 37 -1.30 -2.48 7.58
CA TYR A 37 -1.55 -1.42 8.55
C TYR A 37 -0.26 -0.69 8.93
N ASP A 38 0.80 -1.41 9.29
CA ASP A 38 2.08 -0.84 9.69
C ASP A 38 2.70 0.01 8.57
N LEU A 39 2.45 -0.35 7.31
CA LEU A 39 2.87 0.43 6.14
C LEU A 39 2.09 1.73 5.98
N ALA A 40 0.77 1.71 6.23
CA ALA A 40 -0.13 2.82 5.92
C ALA A 40 -0.34 3.80 7.09
N ILE A 41 -0.15 3.36 8.33
CA ILE A 41 -0.53 4.11 9.53
C ILE A 41 0.24 5.43 9.70
N TYR A 42 1.45 5.54 9.14
CA TYR A 42 2.31 6.71 9.28
C TYR A 42 2.15 7.74 8.13
N GLY A 43 1.03 7.70 7.40
CA GLY A 43 0.70 8.72 6.40
C GLY A 43 0.61 10.12 7.04
N PRO A 44 1.18 11.17 6.41
CA PRO A 44 1.11 12.52 6.96
C PRO A 44 -0.32 13.04 6.92
N THR A 45 -0.77 13.67 8.01
CA THR A 45 -2.10 14.30 8.09
C THR A 45 -1.97 15.79 8.39
N SER A 46 -3.03 16.56 8.12
CA SER A 46 -3.07 17.99 8.49
C SER A 46 -2.76 18.16 9.98
N ALA A 47 -1.80 19.04 10.30
CA ALA A 47 -1.31 19.27 11.65
C ALA A 47 -0.90 17.98 12.43
N ASN A 48 -0.57 16.90 11.73
CA ASN A 48 -0.25 15.59 12.30
C ASN A 48 -1.31 15.05 13.28
N THR A 49 -2.58 15.40 13.05
CA THR A 49 -3.69 15.08 13.96
C THR A 49 -4.04 13.60 14.02
N GLN A 50 -3.67 12.78 13.03
CA GLN A 50 -4.01 11.36 12.95
C GLN A 50 -5.51 11.10 13.24
N PRO A 51 -6.41 11.66 12.41
CA PRO A 51 -7.86 11.57 12.64
C PRO A 51 -8.38 10.13 12.53
#